data_AF-A0A9Q3JLR8-F1
#
_entry.id   AF-A0A9Q3JLR8-F1
#
_cell.length_a   1.000
_cell.length_b   1.000
_cell.length_c   1.000
_cell.angle_alpha   90.00
_cell.angle_beta   90.00
_cell.angle_gamma   90.00
#
_symmetry.space_group_name_H-M   'P 1'
#
loop_
_entity.id
_entity.type
_entity.pdbx_description
1 polymer ?
#
loop_
_entity_poly.entity_id
_entity_poly.type
_entity_poly.pdbx_seq_one_letter_code
_entity_poly.pdbx_strand_id
1 'polypeptide(L)'
;MRQDHDKHSWPWWKEQIIFKWENDSWRFIMENCFEEAIFNIKRDWPMSWFIKQKDRLTALHPDIPETMVHKRILRKCGGDFEYAVRSRCIEPFSTEDYINSMEDITTRTEIGRNWYEPPIDNNTQGKAISRPNKPQDQVP
;
A
#
# COMPACT_ATOMS: atom_id res chain seq x y z
N MET A 1 18.00 42.39 -3.69
CA MET A 1 17.45 42.02 -2.38
C MET A 1 16.78 40.66 -2.54
N ARG A 2 17.35 39.58 -1.99
CA ARG A 2 16.71 38.26 -1.99
C ARG A 2 15.72 38.27 -0.82
N GLN A 3 14.44 38.02 -1.10
CA GLN A 3 13.40 38.01 -0.07
C GLN A 3 13.67 36.87 0.91
N ASP A 4 13.58 37.18 2.20
CA ASP A 4 13.65 36.24 3.31
C ASP A 4 12.45 35.27 3.27
N HIS A 5 12.52 34.24 2.43
CA HIS A 5 11.84 33.00 2.75
C HIS A 5 12.74 32.34 3.80
N ASP A 6 12.42 32.38 5.10
CA ASP A 6 12.91 31.37 6.08
C ASP A 6 12.70 31.81 7.55
N LYS A 7 11.45 31.84 8.04
CA LYS A 7 11.17 31.71 9.49
C LYS A 7 9.91 30.90 9.81
N HIS A 8 9.50 29.99 8.93
CA HIS A 8 8.45 29.06 9.29
C HIS A 8 9.05 27.79 9.89
N SER A 9 8.53 27.38 11.05
CA SER A 9 8.93 26.15 11.71
C SER A 9 8.50 24.94 10.88
N TRP A 10 9.18 23.80 11.07
CA TRP A 10 8.83 22.56 10.38
C TRP A 10 7.35 22.14 10.55
N PRO A 11 6.72 22.26 11.74
CA PRO A 11 5.28 22.01 11.89
C PRO A 11 4.41 22.86 10.96
N TRP A 12 4.75 24.14 10.79
CA TRP A 12 4.02 25.02 9.88
C TRP A 12 4.17 24.59 8.41
N TRP A 13 5.39 24.26 7.98
CA TRP A 13 5.62 23.74 6.63
C TRP A 13 4.89 22.42 6.41
N LYS A 14 4.86 21.54 7.41
CA LYS A 14 4.10 20.29 7.39
C LYS A 14 2.62 20.57 7.19
N GLU A 15 2.04 21.51 7.94
CA GLU A 15 0.64 21.93 7.77
C GLU A 15 0.36 22.51 6.38
N GLN A 16 1.26 23.33 5.83
CA GLN A 16 1.07 23.89 4.48
C GLN A 16 1.19 22.84 3.38
N ILE A 17 2.10 21.86 3.54
CA ILE A 17 2.22 20.73 2.61
C ILE A 17 0.96 19.87 2.68
N ILE A 18 0.47 19.57 3.89
CA ILE A 18 -0.79 18.86 4.10
C ILE A 18 -1.93 19.65 3.46
N PHE A 19 -2.11 20.93 3.80
CA PHE A 19 -3.18 21.76 3.21
C PHE A 19 -3.15 21.82 1.68
N LYS A 20 -1.96 21.86 1.07
CA LYS A 20 -1.80 21.93 -0.38
C LYS A 20 -1.97 20.59 -1.10
N TRP A 21 -1.58 19.48 -0.48
CA TRP A 21 -1.47 18.18 -1.14
C TRP A 21 -2.39 17.09 -0.56
N GLU A 22 -2.93 17.30 0.64
CA GLU A 22 -4.01 16.52 1.23
C GLU A 22 -5.36 16.97 0.63
N ASN A 23 -5.44 16.84 -0.69
CA ASN A 23 -6.69 16.99 -1.40
C ASN A 23 -7.59 15.78 -1.08
N ASP A 24 -8.89 15.97 -0.89
CA ASP A 24 -9.85 14.88 -0.71
C ASP A 24 -9.72 13.81 -1.82
N SER A 25 -9.30 14.21 -3.02
CA SER A 25 -8.97 13.29 -4.10
C SER A 25 -7.79 12.35 -3.77
N TRP A 26 -6.75 12.83 -3.09
CA TRP A 26 -5.62 12.00 -2.66
C TRP A 26 -6.05 11.00 -1.58
N ARG A 27 -6.83 11.44 -0.60
CA ARG A 27 -7.38 10.57 0.45
C ARG A 27 -8.22 9.46 -0.18
N PHE A 28 -9.12 9.82 -1.10
CA PHE A 28 -9.93 8.85 -1.85
C PHE A 28 -9.08 7.86 -2.67
N ILE A 29 -8.03 8.32 -3.35
CA ILE A 29 -7.11 7.43 -4.08
C ILE A 29 -6.40 6.47 -3.13
N MET A 30 -5.92 6.95 -1.97
CA MET A 30 -5.24 6.13 -0.98
C MET A 30 -6.17 5.10 -0.32
N GLU A 31 -7.41 5.50 -0.02
CA GLU A 31 -8.45 4.60 0.47
C GLU A 31 -8.72 3.49 -0.56
N ASN A 32 -8.97 3.83 -1.82
CA ASN A 32 -9.16 2.82 -2.87
C ASN A 32 -7.92 1.92 -3.04
N CYS A 33 -6.72 2.51 -3.01
CA CYS A 33 -5.48 1.76 -3.08
C CYS A 33 -5.31 0.74 -1.94
N PHE A 34 -5.84 1.04 -0.76
CA PHE A 34 -5.87 0.11 0.37
C PHE A 34 -7.02 -0.90 0.23
N GLU A 35 -8.20 -0.44 -0.22
CA GLU A 35 -9.38 -1.28 -0.37
C GLU A 35 -9.17 -2.40 -1.40
N GLU A 36 -8.56 -2.08 -2.54
CA GLU A 36 -8.22 -3.01 -3.62
C GLU A 36 -6.96 -3.86 -3.34
N ALA A 37 -6.16 -3.50 -2.34
CA ALA A 37 -4.96 -4.23 -1.98
C ALA A 37 -5.31 -5.51 -1.22
N ILE A 38 -5.68 -6.56 -1.97
CA ILE A 38 -5.81 -7.92 -1.47
C ILE A 38 -4.44 -8.59 -1.52
N PHE A 39 -4.03 -9.20 -0.40
CA PHE A 39 -2.75 -9.91 -0.32
C PHE A 39 -2.80 -11.20 -1.13
N ASN A 40 -1.83 -11.41 -2.01
CA ASN A 40 -1.68 -12.64 -2.78
C ASN A 40 -0.31 -13.27 -2.52
N ILE A 41 -0.32 -14.51 -2.02
CA ILE A 41 0.88 -15.25 -1.61
C ILE A 41 1.87 -15.51 -2.74
N LYS A 42 1.38 -15.67 -3.98
CA LYS A 42 2.24 -15.93 -5.14
C LYS A 42 2.89 -14.67 -5.68
N ARG A 43 2.23 -13.52 -5.53
CA ARG A 43 2.65 -12.24 -6.14
C ARG A 43 3.36 -11.32 -5.16
N ASP A 44 2.90 -11.28 -3.91
CA ASP A 44 3.24 -10.24 -2.96
C ASP A 44 4.21 -10.77 -1.89
N TRP A 45 5.28 -10.01 -1.62
CA TRP A 45 6.19 -10.31 -0.52
C TRP A 45 5.61 -9.80 0.81
N PRO A 46 5.46 -10.65 1.85
CA PRO A 46 4.78 -10.28 3.09
C PRO A 46 5.30 -9.00 3.75
N MET A 47 6.61 -8.88 3.95
CA MET A 47 7.22 -7.70 4.59
C MET A 47 6.92 -6.41 3.83
N SER A 48 7.24 -6.38 2.53
CA SER A 48 7.08 -5.20 1.68
C SER A 48 5.61 -4.80 1.54
N TRP A 49 4.73 -5.79 1.41
CA TRP A 49 3.30 -5.55 1.27
C TRP A 49 2.71 -5.01 2.59
N PHE A 50 3.07 -5.60 3.73
CA PHE A 50 2.56 -5.19 5.04
C PHE A 50 2.99 -3.77 5.40
N ILE A 51 4.27 -3.44 5.22
CA ILE A 51 4.80 -2.09 5.47
C ILE A 51 4.07 -1.07 4.58
N LYS A 52 3.87 -1.38 3.30
CA LYS A 52 3.15 -0.50 2.37
C LYS A 52 1.70 -0.25 2.81
N GLN A 53 0.99 -1.26 3.32
CA GLN A 53 -0.37 -1.05 3.82
C GLN A 53 -0.41 -0.31 5.15
N LYS A 54 0.56 -0.56 6.03
CA LYS A 54 0.74 0.19 7.29
C LYS A 54 0.95 1.67 7.00
N ASP A 55 1.86 2.01 6.09
CA ASP A 55 2.14 3.41 5.73
C ASP A 55 0.90 4.11 5.17
N ARG A 56 0.13 3.43 4.30
CA ARG A 56 -1.13 3.96 3.76
C ARG A 56 -2.15 4.24 4.87
N LEU A 57 -2.34 3.30 5.79
CA LEU A 57 -3.30 3.45 6.88
C LEU A 57 -2.87 4.51 7.89
N THR A 58 -1.58 4.58 8.23
CA THR A 58 -1.05 5.62 9.13
C THR A 58 -1.13 7.01 8.48
N ALA A 59 -1.00 7.10 7.16
CA ALA A 59 -1.17 8.35 6.43
C ALA A 59 -2.64 8.81 6.36
N LEU A 60 -3.59 7.87 6.21
CA LEU A 60 -5.03 8.16 6.19
C LEU A 60 -5.61 8.41 7.59
N HIS A 61 -5.11 7.68 8.58
CA HIS A 61 -5.61 7.67 9.94
C HIS A 61 -4.42 7.67 10.91
N PRO A 62 -3.87 8.84 11.24
CA PRO A 62 -2.75 8.92 12.18
C PRO A 62 -3.16 8.56 13.62
N ASP A 63 -4.44 8.70 13.97
CA ASP A 63 -4.93 8.56 15.35
C ASP A 63 -5.36 7.14 15.74
N ILE A 64 -5.35 6.18 14.80
CA ILE A 64 -5.73 4.80 15.12
C ILE A 64 -4.56 4.05 15.77
N PRO A 65 -4.83 3.22 16.81
CA PRO A 65 -3.79 2.45 17.47
C PRO A 65 -3.21 1.41 16.52
N GLU A 66 -1.92 1.11 16.69
CA GLU A 66 -1.18 0.19 15.81
C GLU A 66 -1.84 -1.20 15.72
N THR A 67 -2.40 -1.70 16.82
CA THR A 67 -3.14 -2.97 16.86
C THR A 67 -4.37 -2.97 15.94
N MET A 68 -5.05 -1.84 15.78
CA MET A 68 -6.17 -1.70 14.86
C MET A 68 -5.71 -1.59 13.41
N VAL A 69 -4.56 -0.95 13.17
CA VAL A 69 -3.90 -0.95 11.86
C VAL A 69 -3.60 -2.39 11.43
N HIS A 70 -2.95 -3.18 12.28
CA HIS A 70 -2.64 -4.58 11.99
C HIS A 70 -3.90 -5.40 11.71
N LYS A 71 -4.95 -5.26 12.53
CA LYS A 71 -6.23 -5.96 12.31
C LYS A 71 -6.87 -5.60 10.97
N ARG A 72 -6.80 -4.32 10.54
CA ARG A 72 -7.31 -3.90 9.23
C ARG A 72 -6.49 -4.51 8.09
N ILE A 73 -5.17 -4.56 8.22
CA ILE A 73 -4.28 -5.17 7.22
C ILE A 73 -4.55 -6.68 7.10
N LEU A 74 -4.73 -7.39 8.22
CA LEU A 74 -5.00 -8.84 8.21
C LEU A 74 -6.32 -9.20 7.52
N ARG A 75 -7.35 -8.37 7.66
CA ARG A 75 -8.62 -8.55 6.92
C ARG A 75 -8.43 -8.53 5.39
N LYS A 76 -7.39 -7.87 4.90
CA LYS A 76 -7.04 -7.83 3.47
C LYS A 76 -6.32 -9.09 2.99
N CYS A 77 -5.87 -9.96 3.90
CA CYS A 77 -5.37 -11.28 3.54
C CYS A 77 -6.51 -12.28 3.36
N GLY A 78 -7.55 -12.17 4.19
CA GLY A 78 -8.78 -12.96 4.08
C GLY A 78 -8.61 -14.47 4.31
N GLY A 79 -9.75 -15.15 4.42
CA GLY A 79 -9.84 -16.61 4.46
C GLY A 79 -8.97 -17.28 5.52
N ASP A 80 -8.44 -18.45 5.17
CA ASP A 80 -7.61 -19.27 6.06
C ASP A 80 -6.27 -18.62 6.40
N PHE A 81 -5.77 -17.74 5.53
CA PHE A 81 -4.50 -17.04 5.77
C PHE A 81 -4.64 -16.02 6.91
N GLU A 82 -5.71 -15.23 6.94
CA GLU A 82 -5.99 -14.33 8.07
C GLU A 82 -6.04 -15.12 9.39
N TYR A 83 -6.77 -16.24 9.41
CA TYR A 83 -6.90 -17.05 10.61
C TYR A 83 -5.56 -17.68 11.03
N ALA A 84 -4.78 -18.16 10.08
CA ALA A 84 -3.46 -18.75 10.33
C ALA A 84 -2.48 -17.74 10.92
N VAL A 85 -2.49 -16.49 10.45
CA VAL A 85 -1.66 -15.43 11.04
C VAL A 85 -2.17 -15.10 12.43
N ARG A 86 -3.48 -14.91 12.59
CA ARG A 86 -4.08 -14.53 13.88
C ARG A 86 -3.85 -15.57 14.97
N SER A 87 -3.90 -16.86 14.64
CA SER A 87 -3.67 -17.94 15.61
C SER A 87 -2.23 -18.02 16.10
N ARG A 88 -1.27 -17.50 15.32
CA ARG A 88 0.15 -17.38 15.71
C ARG A 88 0.44 -16.10 16.52
N CYS A 89 -0.39 -15.07 16.36
CA CYS A 89 -0.25 -13.77 17.03
C CYS A 89 -1.29 -13.56 18.18
N ILE A 90 -1.01 -14.08 19.38
CA ILE A 90 -1.71 -13.79 20.66
C ILE A 90 -1.26 -12.44 21.29
N GLU A 91 -2.08 -11.39 21.23
CA GLU A 91 -1.75 -10.02 21.69
C GLU A 91 -1.01 -9.92 23.06
N PRO A 92 -0.11 -8.92 23.24
CA PRO A 92 0.25 -7.83 22.32
C PRO A 92 1.43 -8.18 21.40
N PHE A 93 1.24 -8.04 20.08
CA PHE A 93 2.24 -8.36 19.07
C PHE A 93 2.68 -7.10 18.30
N SER A 94 3.95 -7.05 17.91
CA SER A 94 4.54 -5.94 17.16
C SER A 94 4.30 -6.09 15.65
N THR A 95 4.57 -5.04 14.88
CA THR A 95 4.58 -5.12 13.40
C THR A 95 5.48 -6.25 12.89
N GLU A 96 6.64 -6.43 13.52
CA GLU A 96 7.64 -7.43 13.11
C GLU A 96 7.11 -8.86 13.28
N ASP A 97 6.39 -9.12 14.37
CA ASP A 97 5.86 -10.46 14.64
C ASP A 97 4.75 -10.86 13.66
N TYR A 98 3.93 -9.90 13.24
CA TYR A 98 2.95 -10.13 12.17
C TYR A 98 3.64 -10.44 10.84
N ILE A 99 4.70 -9.72 10.50
CA ILE A 99 5.48 -9.97 9.28
C ILE A 99 6.14 -11.35 9.34
N ASN A 100 6.83 -11.67 10.43
CA ASN A 100 7.48 -12.95 10.64
C ASN A 100 6.48 -14.11 10.55
N SER A 101 5.28 -13.95 11.12
CA SER A 101 4.22 -14.96 11.04
C SER A 101 3.69 -15.11 9.61
N MET A 102 3.50 -14.02 8.88
CA MET A 102 3.10 -14.08 7.47
C MET A 102 4.18 -14.75 6.61
N GLU A 103 5.45 -14.43 6.81
CA GLU A 103 6.57 -15.06 6.10
C GLU A 103 6.67 -16.56 6.42
N ASP A 104 6.55 -16.95 7.70
CA ASP A 104 6.53 -18.35 8.11
C ASP A 104 5.40 -19.14 7.43
N ILE A 105 4.19 -18.57 7.38
CA ILE A 105 3.05 -19.20 6.70
C ILE A 105 3.28 -19.28 5.19
N THR A 106 3.72 -18.20 4.54
CA THR A 106 3.95 -18.16 3.10
C THR A 106 5.06 -19.13 2.65
N THR A 107 6.11 -19.29 3.47
CA THR A 107 7.27 -20.13 3.17
C THR A 107 7.05 -21.60 3.53
N ARG A 108 6.40 -21.89 4.67
CA ARG A 108 6.31 -23.25 5.22
C ARG A 108 4.96 -23.92 5.00
N THR A 109 3.96 -23.18 4.51
CA THR A 109 2.62 -23.72 4.28
C THR A 109 2.11 -23.38 2.88
N GLU A 110 1.11 -24.14 2.44
CA GLU A 110 0.36 -23.87 1.20
C GLU A 110 -0.95 -23.13 1.45
N ILE A 111 -1.17 -22.67 2.70
CA ILE A 111 -2.38 -21.96 3.11
C ILE A 111 -2.51 -20.68 2.29
N GLY A 112 -3.67 -20.46 1.67
CA GLY A 112 -3.97 -19.27 0.85
C GLY A 112 -3.36 -19.27 -0.55
N ARG A 113 -2.64 -20.32 -0.97
CA ARG A 113 -2.31 -20.51 -2.39
C ARG A 113 -3.58 -20.97 -3.10
N ASN A 114 -4.24 -20.06 -3.81
CA ASN A 114 -5.32 -20.45 -4.70
C ASN A 114 -4.72 -21.31 -5.84
N TRP A 115 -5.04 -22.61 -5.79
CA TRP A 115 -4.65 -23.59 -6.81
C TRP A 115 -5.41 -23.40 -8.14
N TYR A 116 -6.45 -22.56 -8.13
CA TYR A 116 -7.24 -22.22 -9.31
C TYR A 116 -6.82 -20.84 -9.83
N GLU A 117 -5.73 -20.79 -10.61
CA GLU A 117 -5.52 -19.71 -11.57
C GLU A 117 -6.05 -20.21 -12.92
N PRO A 118 -7.04 -19.53 -13.53
CA PRO A 118 -7.37 -19.81 -14.91
C PRO A 118 -6.14 -19.55 -15.79
N PRO A 119 -5.96 -20.29 -16.89
CA PRO A 119 -4.79 -20.14 -17.76
C PRO A 119 -4.67 -18.68 -18.21
N ILE A 120 -3.47 -18.11 -18.10
CA ILE A 120 -3.16 -16.78 -18.64
C ILE A 120 -3.36 -16.84 -20.15
N ASP A 121 -4.40 -16.17 -20.64
CA ASP A 121 -4.62 -15.93 -22.06
C ASP A 121 -3.62 -14.86 -22.52
N ASN A 122 -2.54 -15.30 -23.19
CA ASN A 122 -1.45 -14.46 -23.69
C ASN A 122 -1.85 -13.46 -24.80
N ASN A 123 -3.12 -13.05 -24.92
CA ASN A 123 -3.61 -12.27 -26.06
C ASN A 123 -3.90 -10.78 -25.78
N THR A 124 -3.40 -10.23 -24.67
CA THR A 124 -3.46 -8.77 -24.42
C THR A 124 -2.07 -8.16 -24.25
N GLN A 125 -1.16 -8.42 -25.19
CA GLN A 125 -0.09 -7.45 -25.50
C GLN A 125 -0.57 -6.58 -26.66
N GLY A 126 -1.26 -5.50 -26.34
CA GLY A 126 -1.85 -4.65 -27.38
C GLY A 126 -2.46 -3.36 -26.86
N LYS A 127 -1.66 -2.54 -26.18
CA LYS A 127 -1.75 -1.06 -26.19
C LYS A 127 -0.62 -0.47 -25.34
N ALA A 128 0.57 -0.41 -25.94
CA ALA A 128 1.51 0.64 -25.57
C ALA A 128 0.82 1.97 -25.88
N ILE A 129 0.57 2.78 -24.85
CA ILE A 129 0.07 4.14 -25.00
C ILE A 129 1.20 4.93 -25.66
N SER A 130 1.05 5.17 -26.97
CA SER A 130 1.91 6.09 -27.73
C SER A 130 1.85 7.48 -27.08
N ARG A 131 3.00 8.00 -26.63
CA ARG A 131 3.13 9.43 -26.30
C ARG A 131 2.74 10.26 -27.53
N PRO A 132 1.93 11.33 -27.41
CA PRO A 132 1.77 12.26 -28.52
C PRO A 132 3.09 13.00 -28.77
N ASN A 133 3.53 12.99 -30.03
CA ASN A 133 4.72 13.71 -30.50
C ASN A 133 4.54 15.22 -30.32
N LYS A 134 5.62 15.87 -29.88
CA LYS A 134 5.76 17.33 -29.78
C LYS A 134 5.67 17.95 -31.19
N PRO A 135 4.98 19.08 -31.43
CA PRO A 135 5.02 19.76 -32.71
C PRO A 135 6.44 20.27 -32.98
N GLN A 136 6.98 19.99 -34.17
CA GLN A 136 8.20 20.62 -34.68
C GLN A 136 7.81 21.91 -35.37
N ASP A 137 8.41 23.02 -34.94
CA ASP A 137 8.36 24.31 -35.62
C ASP A 137 8.93 24.18 -37.04
N GLN A 138 8.17 24.61 -38.05
CA GLN A 138 8.67 24.82 -39.41
C GLN A 138 8.83 26.32 -39.65
N VAL A 139 10.06 26.73 -39.96
CA VAL A 139 10.45 28.04 -40.52
C VAL A 139 11.18 27.70 -41.82
N PRO A 140 10.80 28.29 -42.97
CA PRO A 140 11.35 29.58 -43.39
C PRO A 140 10.32 30.70 -43.53
#